data_AF-X1UIV7-F1
#
_entry.id   AF-X1UIV7-F1
#
_cell.length_a   1.000
_cell.length_b   1.000
_cell.length_c   1.000
_cell.angle_alpha   90.00
_cell.angle_beta   90.00
_cell.angle_gamma   90.00
#
_symmetry.space_group_name_H-M   'P 1'
#
loop_
_entity.id
_entity.type
_entity.pdbx_description
1 polymer ?
#
loop_
_entity_poly.entity_id
_entity_poly.type
_entity_poly.pdbx_seq_one_letter_code
_entity_poly.pdbx_strand_id
1 'polypeptide(L)'
;WWVGLGEFKDIDEIKEDGASFAENARKKASGYAKATGFWTIADDSGLVVDALGGEPGVKSARFSGEKLEGEDRTLIDHRNIAKVLELLKDVPEEKRTARFVCCLCLASPEEILAETQGTAEGVIT
;
A
#
# COMPACT_ATOMS: atom_id res chain seq x y z
N TRP A 1 -11.05 22.87 1.21
CA TRP A 1 -10.69 22.30 -0.10
C TRP A 1 -9.48 21.41 0.11
N TRP A 2 -9.47 20.21 -0.47
CA TRP A 2 -8.31 19.30 -0.44
C TRP A 2 -7.48 19.52 -1.71
N VAL A 3 -6.16 19.39 -1.60
CA VAL A 3 -5.22 19.48 -2.73
C VAL A 3 -4.43 18.18 -2.83
N GLY A 4 -4.11 17.77 -4.06
CA GLY A 4 -3.29 16.58 -4.30
C GLY A 4 -1.80 16.90 -4.16
N LEU A 5 -0.97 15.90 -3.81
CA LEU A 5 0.49 16.09 -3.72
C LEU A 5 1.11 16.60 -5.03
N GLY A 6 0.53 16.24 -6.19
CA GLY A 6 1.01 16.69 -7.50
C GLY A 6 0.86 18.21 -7.76
N GLU A 7 0.20 18.94 -6.87
CA GLU A 7 0.11 20.41 -6.94
C GLU A 7 1.30 21.12 -6.28
N PHE A 8 2.11 20.40 -5.51
CA PHE A 8 3.31 20.93 -4.87
C PHE A 8 4.53 20.74 -5.78
N LYS A 9 5.37 21.77 -5.87
CA LYS A 9 6.68 21.66 -6.52
C LYS A 9 7.69 21.12 -5.52
N ASP A 10 8.60 20.27 -5.98
CA ASP A 10 9.78 19.82 -5.21
C ASP A 10 9.45 19.01 -3.94
N ILE A 11 8.42 18.16 -3.98
CA ILE A 11 8.16 17.18 -2.92
C ILE A 11 8.62 15.80 -3.39
N ASP A 12 9.64 15.28 -2.71
CA ASP A 12 10.13 13.91 -2.95
C ASP A 12 9.13 12.87 -2.46
N GLU A 13 9.08 11.73 -3.14
CA GLU A 13 8.27 10.60 -2.73
C GLU A 13 8.82 9.99 -1.43
N ILE A 14 7.94 9.85 -0.43
CA ILE A 14 8.32 9.23 0.85
C ILE A 14 8.46 7.72 0.66
N LYS A 15 9.68 7.21 0.87
CA LYS A 15 10.00 5.79 0.77
C LYS A 15 9.19 4.93 1.75
N GLU A 16 8.55 3.89 1.22
CA GLU A 16 7.79 2.86 1.95
C GLU A 16 8.69 1.67 2.35
N ASP A 17 9.39 1.80 3.46
CA ASP A 17 10.27 0.77 4.04
C ASP A 17 9.79 0.25 5.40
N GLY A 18 8.55 0.59 5.79
CA GLY A 18 7.91 0.08 7.00
C GLY A 18 7.62 -1.43 6.91
N ALA A 19 7.53 -2.05 8.08
CA ALA A 19 7.16 -3.45 8.24
C ALA A 19 5.64 -3.68 8.21
N SER A 20 4.83 -2.62 8.29
CA SER A 20 3.36 -2.67 8.24
C SER A 20 2.73 -1.53 7.45
N PHE A 21 1.49 -1.72 7.00
CA PHE A 21 0.71 -0.69 6.32
C PHE A 21 0.54 0.57 7.18
N ALA A 22 0.28 0.40 8.48
CA ALA A 22 0.15 1.54 9.40
C ALA A 22 1.44 2.37 9.50
N GLU A 23 2.61 1.72 9.54
CA GLU A 23 3.90 2.42 9.56
C GLU A 23 4.14 3.23 8.29
N ASN A 24 3.84 2.65 7.11
CA ASN A 24 3.97 3.36 5.84
C ASN A 24 2.98 4.53 5.74
N ALA A 25 1.70 4.32 6.10
CA ALA A 25 0.68 5.38 6.11
C ALA A 25 1.09 6.54 7.01
N ARG A 26 1.57 6.24 8.23
CA ARG A 26 2.09 7.24 9.18
C ARG A 26 3.30 7.97 8.64
N LYS A 27 4.26 7.25 8.06
CA LYS A 27 5.48 7.83 7.49
C LYS A 27 5.15 8.78 6.33
N LYS A 28 4.23 8.38 5.44
CA LYS A 28 3.73 9.24 4.35
C LYS A 28 3.01 10.47 4.88
N ALA A 29 2.01 10.30 5.75
CA ALA A 29 1.22 11.41 6.28
C ALA A 29 2.10 12.45 7.00
N SER A 30 2.94 12.00 7.93
CA SER A 30 3.82 12.90 8.69
C SER A 30 4.94 13.51 7.84
N GLY A 31 5.51 12.75 6.89
CA GLY A 31 6.54 13.23 5.98
C GLY A 31 6.03 14.34 5.07
N TYR A 32 4.89 14.11 4.42
CA TYR A 32 4.26 15.09 3.56
C TYR A 32 3.69 16.28 4.32
N ALA A 33 3.15 16.09 5.52
CA ALA A 33 2.69 17.22 6.34
C ALA A 33 3.84 18.17 6.70
N LYS A 34 5.01 17.61 7.06
CA LYS A 34 6.23 18.41 7.32
C LYS A 34 6.75 19.11 6.07
N ALA A 35 6.76 18.43 4.93
CA ALA A 35 7.29 18.96 3.68
C ALA A 35 6.40 20.07 3.09
N THR A 36 5.08 19.94 3.22
CA THR A 36 4.11 20.88 2.64
C THR A 36 3.67 21.98 3.61
N GLY A 37 3.77 21.74 4.93
CA GLY A 37 3.21 22.61 5.96
C GLY A 37 1.69 22.48 6.15
N PHE A 38 1.04 21.57 5.42
CA PHE A 38 -0.40 21.32 5.51
C PHE A 38 -0.71 20.06 6.30
N TRP A 39 -1.93 19.97 6.83
CA TRP A 39 -2.44 18.71 7.33
C TRP A 39 -2.55 17.72 6.17
N THR A 40 -2.04 16.51 6.35
CA THR A 40 -1.99 15.50 5.30
C THR A 40 -2.66 14.22 5.75
N ILE A 41 -3.56 13.71 4.91
CA ILE A 41 -4.05 12.34 4.98
C ILE A 41 -3.26 11.49 3.98
N ALA A 42 -2.78 10.32 4.42
CA ALA A 42 -2.15 9.34 3.54
C ALA A 42 -2.65 7.94 3.88
N ASP A 43 -2.71 7.08 2.86
CA ASP A 43 -3.05 5.67 3.00
C ASP A 43 -1.84 4.77 2.72
N ASP A 44 -1.87 3.55 3.24
CA ASP A 44 -1.09 2.44 2.72
C ASP A 44 -1.98 1.20 2.66
N SER A 45 -2.00 0.53 1.51
CA SER A 45 -2.94 -0.54 1.26
C SER A 45 -2.30 -1.71 0.50
N GLY A 46 -2.90 -2.88 0.62
CA GLY A 46 -2.41 -4.08 -0.05
C GLY A 46 -3.26 -5.31 0.18
N LEU A 47 -2.91 -6.36 -0.56
CA LEU A 47 -3.51 -7.67 -0.50
C LEU A 47 -2.77 -8.54 0.53
N VAL A 48 -3.53 -9.23 1.38
CA VAL A 48 -3.03 -10.19 2.36
C VAL A 48 -3.70 -11.53 2.06
N VAL A 49 -2.91 -12.54 1.67
CA VAL A 49 -3.42 -13.88 1.35
C VAL A 49 -3.04 -14.86 2.46
N ASP A 50 -4.05 -15.51 3.06
CA ASP A 50 -3.84 -16.35 4.24
C ASP A 50 -2.96 -17.57 3.96
N ALA A 51 -3.20 -18.23 2.81
CA ALA A 51 -2.39 -19.38 2.38
C ALA A 51 -0.92 -19.03 2.09
N LEU A 52 -0.62 -17.74 1.86
CA LEU A 52 0.75 -17.24 1.64
C LEU A 52 1.34 -16.61 2.91
N GLY A 53 0.78 -16.88 4.08
CA GLY A 53 1.26 -16.30 5.34
C GLY A 53 1.12 -14.78 5.40
N GLY A 54 0.17 -14.22 4.63
CA GLY A 54 -0.10 -12.79 4.56
C GLY A 54 0.64 -12.03 3.45
N GLU A 55 1.46 -12.70 2.64
CA GLU A 55 1.99 -12.10 1.41
C GLU A 55 0.86 -11.84 0.39
N PRO A 56 0.98 -10.82 -0.48
CA PRO A 56 2.11 -9.88 -0.63
C PRO A 56 2.29 -8.83 0.48
N GLY A 57 1.23 -8.49 1.23
CA GLY A 57 1.28 -7.50 2.31
C GLY A 57 1.72 -6.12 1.81
N VAL A 58 2.60 -5.44 2.57
CA VAL A 58 3.16 -4.11 2.22
C VAL A 58 3.92 -4.07 0.89
N LYS A 59 4.25 -5.23 0.32
CA LYS A 59 4.91 -5.34 -0.98
C LYS A 59 3.91 -5.52 -2.13
N SER A 60 2.60 -5.40 -1.89
CA SER A 60 1.56 -5.63 -2.91
C SER A 60 1.81 -4.90 -4.22
N ALA A 61 2.26 -3.64 -4.15
CA ALA A 61 2.51 -2.84 -5.34
C ALA A 61 3.75 -3.28 -6.15
N ARG A 62 4.65 -4.08 -5.56
CA ARG A 62 5.97 -4.47 -6.08
C ARG A 62 6.33 -5.93 -5.78
N PHE A 63 5.31 -6.80 -5.70
CA PHE A 63 5.48 -8.18 -5.26
C PHE A 63 6.33 -8.99 -6.24
N SER A 64 6.24 -8.70 -7.53
CA SER A 64 7.06 -9.26 -8.61
C SER A 64 8.37 -8.49 -8.85
N GLY A 65 8.76 -7.59 -7.94
CA GLY A 65 9.92 -6.71 -8.08
C GLY A 65 9.53 -5.25 -8.31
N GLU A 66 10.54 -4.40 -8.47
CA GLU A 66 10.33 -2.96 -8.72
C GLU A 66 9.79 -2.69 -10.12
N LYS A 67 9.05 -1.58 -10.24
CA LYS A 67 8.60 -1.05 -11.52
C LYS A 67 9.83 -0.56 -12.29
N LEU A 68 9.94 -0.92 -13.56
CA LEU A 68 11.03 -0.41 -14.41
C LEU A 68 10.73 1.03 -14.84
N GLU A 69 11.79 1.82 -15.04
CA GLU A 69 11.65 3.19 -15.54
C GLU A 69 10.96 3.19 -16.91
N GLY A 70 9.94 4.04 -17.06
CA GLY A 70 9.12 4.12 -18.28
C GLY A 70 8.11 2.98 -18.47
N GLU A 71 8.06 2.00 -17.56
CA GLU A 71 7.08 0.92 -17.63
C GLU A 71 5.66 1.40 -17.27
N ASP A 72 4.64 0.78 -17.86
CA ASP A 72 3.26 1.03 -17.49
C ASP A 72 2.93 0.34 -16.14
N ARG A 73 2.15 1.01 -15.27
CA ARG A 73 1.73 0.45 -13.98
C ARG A 73 0.96 -0.88 -14.15
N THR A 74 0.20 -1.00 -15.21
CA THR A 74 -0.59 -2.19 -15.54
C THR A 74 0.30 -3.43 -15.76
N LEU A 75 1.50 -3.25 -16.31
CA LEU A 75 2.42 -4.37 -16.56
C LEU A 75 2.95 -4.99 -15.26
N ILE A 76 3.35 -4.15 -14.29
CA ILE A 76 3.76 -4.65 -12.97
C ILE A 76 2.58 -5.26 -12.21
N ASP A 77 1.37 -4.70 -12.33
CA ASP A 77 0.18 -5.28 -11.71
C ASP A 77 -0.13 -6.68 -12.25
N HIS A 78 -0.06 -6.90 -13.56
CA HIS A 78 -0.20 -8.23 -14.14
C HIS A 78 0.88 -9.21 -13.65
N ARG A 79 2.13 -8.76 -13.50
CA ARG A 79 3.21 -9.59 -12.96
C ARG A 79 3.00 -9.93 -11.47
N ASN A 80 2.52 -8.98 -10.68
CA ASN A 80 2.16 -9.19 -9.27
C ASN A 80 1.04 -10.23 -9.14
N ILE A 81 -0.03 -10.08 -9.93
CA ILE A 81 -1.17 -11.01 -9.96
C ILE A 81 -0.70 -12.41 -10.38
N ALA A 82 0.04 -12.52 -11.48
CA ALA A 82 0.55 -13.81 -11.96
C ALA A 82 1.41 -14.52 -10.90
N LYS A 83 2.25 -13.77 -10.16
CA LYS A 83 3.06 -14.33 -9.08
C LYS A 83 2.20 -14.86 -7.92
N VAL A 84 1.14 -14.14 -7.52
CA VAL A 84 0.21 -14.63 -6.50
C VAL A 84 -0.48 -15.91 -6.96
N LEU A 85 -0.99 -15.94 -8.20
CA LEU A 85 -1.67 -17.12 -8.75
C LEU A 85 -0.74 -18.33 -8.86
N GLU A 86 0.51 -18.13 -9.29
CA GLU A 86 1.51 -19.21 -9.34
C GLU A 86 1.81 -19.80 -7.97
N LEU A 87 1.93 -18.96 -6.93
CA LEU A 87 2.15 -19.44 -5.55
C LEU A 87 0.93 -20.19 -4.98
N LEU A 88 -0.27 -19.91 -5.49
CA LEU A 88 -1.52 -20.55 -5.07
C LEU A 88 -1.93 -21.75 -5.93
N LYS A 89 -1.16 -22.12 -6.96
CA LYS A 89 -1.57 -23.13 -7.95
C LYS A 89 -2.00 -24.48 -7.35
N ASP A 90 -1.35 -24.90 -6.26
CA ASP A 90 -1.62 -26.17 -5.56
C ASP A 90 -2.49 -25.97 -4.29
N VAL A 91 -2.93 -24.74 -4.01
CA VAL A 91 -3.81 -24.41 -2.90
C VAL A 91 -5.27 -24.56 -3.34
N PRO A 92 -6.08 -25.41 -2.67
CA PRO A 92 -7.52 -25.53 -2.94
C PRO A 92 -8.24 -24.18 -2.79
N GLU A 93 -9.24 -23.92 -3.64
CA GLU A 93 -9.96 -22.64 -3.70
C GLU A 93 -10.54 -22.22 -2.34
N GLU A 94 -11.08 -23.17 -1.57
CA GLU A 94 -11.63 -22.94 -0.23
C GLU A 94 -10.60 -22.48 0.81
N LYS A 95 -9.30 -22.61 0.51
CA LYS A 95 -8.18 -22.15 1.34
C LYS A 95 -7.53 -20.86 0.82
N ARG A 96 -8.03 -20.28 -0.28
CA ARG A 96 -7.49 -19.06 -0.88
C ARG A 96 -8.13 -17.78 -0.30
N THR A 97 -8.47 -17.78 0.98
CA THR A 97 -8.99 -16.59 1.66
C THR A 97 -7.95 -15.47 1.64
N ALA A 98 -8.43 -14.26 1.41
CA ALA A 98 -7.61 -13.07 1.33
C ALA A 98 -8.39 -11.85 1.78
N ARG A 99 -7.68 -10.76 2.04
CA ARG A 99 -8.29 -9.47 2.35
C ARG A 99 -7.49 -8.32 1.75
N PHE A 100 -8.20 -7.31 1.29
CA PHE A 100 -7.61 -6.00 1.10
C PHE A 100 -7.56 -5.28 2.44
N VAL A 101 -6.38 -4.81 2.82
CA VAL A 101 -6.16 -3.99 4.01
C VAL A 101 -5.84 -2.58 3.56
N CYS A 102 -6.42 -1.58 4.22
CA CYS A 102 -6.07 -0.19 4.03
C CYS A 102 -5.90 0.48 5.40
N CYS A 103 -4.72 1.04 5.64
CA CYS A 103 -4.45 1.88 6.80
C CYS A 103 -4.43 3.34 6.36
N LEU A 104 -5.14 4.20 7.08
CA LEU A 104 -5.17 5.65 6.87
C LEU A 104 -4.54 6.34 8.07
N CYS A 105 -3.77 7.38 7.79
CA CYS A 105 -3.18 8.26 8.81
C CYS A 105 -3.44 9.72 8.44
N LEU A 106 -3.89 10.51 9.41
CA LEU A 106 -3.97 11.97 9.35
C LEU A 106 -2.91 12.58 10.26
N ALA A 107 -2.10 13.48 9.72
CA ALA A 107 -1.04 14.17 10.46
C ALA A 107 -1.07 15.68 10.23
N SER A 108 -0.72 16.45 11.27
CA SER A 108 -0.24 17.83 11.13
C SER A 108 1.28 17.83 10.90
N PRO A 109 1.90 19.01 10.65
CA PRO A 109 3.36 19.12 10.63
C PRO A 109 4.02 18.71 11.97
N GLU A 110 3.31 18.84 13.09
CA GLU A 110 3.84 18.53 14.43
C GLU A 110 3.54 17.11 14.90
N GLU A 111 2.36 16.56 14.62
CA GLU A 111 1.88 15.33 15.26
C GLU A 111 0.97 14.46 14.38
N ILE A 112 0.75 13.22 14.84
CA ILE A 112 -0.26 12.32 14.28
C ILE A 112 -1.59 12.62 14.98
N LEU A 113 -2.62 12.93 14.18
CA LEU A 113 -3.92 13.34 14.68
C LEU A 113 -4.90 12.16 14.76
N ALA A 114 -4.85 11.24 13.80
CA ALA A 114 -5.72 10.06 13.78
C ALA A 114 -5.12 8.95 12.90
N GLU A 115 -5.42 7.71 13.28
CA GLU A 115 -5.08 6.52 12.50
C GLU A 115 -6.27 5.56 12.50
N THR A 116 -6.50 4.89 11.37
CA THR A 116 -7.54 3.88 11.27
C THR A 116 -7.14 2.80 10.26
N GLN A 117 -7.78 1.64 10.37
CA GLN A 117 -7.60 0.51 9.48
C GLN A 117 -8.96 -0.04 9.06
N GLY A 118 -9.11 -0.32 7.77
CA GLY A 118 -10.25 -1.05 7.21
C GLY A 118 -9.79 -2.32 6.49
N THR A 119 -10.67 -3.32 6.44
CA THR A 119 -10.46 -4.53 5.63
C THR A 119 -11.68 -4.85 4.77
N ALA A 120 -11.43 -5.48 3.62
CA ALA A 120 -12.44 -6.09 2.78
C ALA A 120 -12.04 -7.55 2.53
N GLU A 121 -12.80 -8.48 3.10
CA GLU A 121 -12.56 -9.93 2.98
C GLU A 121 -13.01 -10.47 1.62
N GLY A 122 -12.33 -11.51 1.14
CA GLY A 122 -12.62 -12.17 -0.13
C GLY A 122 -11.83 -13.46 -0.32
N VAL A 123 -11.81 -13.95 -1.57
CA VAL A 123 -11.08 -15.14 -2.00
C VAL A 123 -10.36 -14.87 -3.30
N ILE A 124 -9.20 -15.50 -3.51
CA ILE A 124 -8.44 -15.40 -4.77
C ILE A 124 -8.93 -16.47 -5.75
N THR A 125 -9.38 -16.03 -6.93
CA THR A 125 -9.84 -16.86 -8.04
C THR A 125 -8.68 -17.33 -8.92
#